data_AF-A0A7G8BH75-F1
#
_entry.id   AF-A0A7G8BH75-F1
#
_cell.length_a   1.000
_cell.length_b   1.000
_cell.length_c   1.000
_cell.angle_alpha   90.00
_cell.angle_beta   90.00
_cell.angle_gamma   90.00
#
_symmetry.space_group_name_H-M   'P 1'
#
loop_
_entity.id
_entity.type
_entity.pdbx_description
1 polymer ?
#
loop_
_entity_poly.entity_id
_entity_poly.type
_entity_poly.pdbx_seq_one_letter_code
_entity_poly.pdbx_strand_id
1 'polypeptide(L)'
;MTAREQLANTSFESLDAMMQAYAAEAVRVAATEYGKKLDYTAASVDALDSILSALPSVPEAELEWLTKLWGSYFGEVFRRRYSAEWTMSEYPGAKFAVPTLEIGGSRIYPLLKVHRRLTIGASESLANFAEMAQKRLDASHPLAN
;
A
#
# COMPACT_ATOMS: atom_id res chain seq x y z
N MET A 1 10.53 14.95 17.40
CA MET A 1 10.53 13.61 16.80
C MET A 1 9.50 13.63 15.68
N THR A 2 9.91 13.28 14.46
CA THR A 2 9.03 13.25 13.29
C THR A 2 8.14 11.99 13.32
N ALA A 3 7.03 11.98 12.58
CA ALA A 3 6.18 10.80 12.47
C ALA A 3 6.95 9.58 11.90
N ARG A 4 7.89 9.82 10.99
CA ARG A 4 8.82 8.79 10.48
C ARG A 4 9.65 8.17 11.60
N GLU A 5 10.31 8.99 12.42
CA GLU A 5 11.11 8.51 13.54
C GLU A 5 10.25 7.76 14.57
N GLN A 6 9.04 8.24 14.83
CA GLN A 6 8.13 7.57 15.75
C GLN A 6 7.71 6.18 15.22
N LEU A 7 7.25 6.09 13.98
CA LEU A 7 6.81 4.82 13.38
C LEU A 7 7.97 3.82 13.20
N ALA A 8 9.18 4.30 12.88
CA ALA A 8 10.35 3.44 12.74
C ALA A 8 10.81 2.84 14.08
N ASN A 9 10.62 3.56 15.19
CA ASN A 9 11.05 3.13 16.53
C ASN A 9 9.93 2.51 17.37
N THR A 10 8.71 2.42 16.84
CA THR A 10 7.57 1.83 17.55
C THR A 10 7.62 0.31 17.45
N SER A 11 7.53 -0.37 18.59
CA SER A 11 7.22 -1.80 18.63
C SER A 11 5.71 -1.99 18.46
N PHE A 12 5.31 -2.66 17.38
CA PHE A 12 3.91 -2.96 17.12
C PHE A 12 3.53 -4.34 17.64
N GLU A 13 2.31 -4.48 18.14
CA GLU A 13 1.77 -5.74 18.66
C GLU A 13 1.53 -6.79 17.55
N SER A 14 1.33 -6.32 16.31
CA SER A 14 1.12 -7.18 15.13
C SER A 14 1.53 -6.48 13.84
N LEU A 15 1.63 -7.27 12.76
CA LEU A 15 1.83 -6.73 11.41
C LEU A 15 0.65 -5.84 11.01
N ASP A 16 -0.60 -6.23 11.28
CA ASP A 16 -1.76 -5.39 11.00
C ASP A 16 -1.70 -4.04 11.71
N ALA A 17 -1.30 -4.01 12.98
CA ALA A 17 -1.14 -2.76 13.74
C ALA A 17 -0.07 -1.85 13.12
N MET A 18 1.06 -2.42 12.71
CA MET A 18 2.11 -1.69 12.01
C MET A 18 1.59 -1.09 10.70
N MET A 19 1.00 -1.91 9.83
CA MET A 19 0.57 -1.47 8.50
C MET A 19 -0.56 -0.44 8.59
N GLN A 20 -1.49 -0.59 9.54
CA GLN A 20 -2.52 0.42 9.81
C GLN A 20 -1.93 1.75 10.26
N ALA A 21 -0.90 1.74 11.10
CA ALA A 21 -0.24 2.97 11.57
C ALA A 21 0.46 3.71 10.41
N TYR A 22 1.19 3.00 9.55
CA TYR A 22 1.77 3.58 8.33
C TYR A 22 0.70 4.09 7.37
N ALA A 23 -0.39 3.35 7.19
CA ALA A 23 -1.50 3.75 6.33
C ALA A 23 -2.23 4.99 6.86
N ALA A 24 -2.39 5.13 8.17
CA ALA A 24 -2.95 6.34 8.80
C ALA A 24 -2.03 7.54 8.60
N GLU A 25 -0.72 7.36 8.73
CA GLU A 25 0.25 8.42 8.45
C GLU A 25 0.25 8.82 6.98
N ALA A 26 0.08 7.88 6.05
CA ALA A 26 -0.05 8.19 4.63
C ALA A 26 -1.27 9.07 4.33
N VAL A 27 -2.40 8.83 5.00
CA VAL A 27 -3.59 9.72 4.91
C VAL A 27 -3.25 11.12 5.41
N ARG A 28 -2.57 11.23 6.56
CA ARG A 28 -2.15 12.52 7.12
C ARG A 28 -1.21 13.27 6.17
N VAL A 29 -0.18 12.59 5.65
CA VAL A 29 0.80 13.14 4.70
C VAL A 29 0.11 13.59 3.42
N ALA A 30 -0.75 12.76 2.83
CA ALA A 30 -1.51 13.13 1.63
C ALA A 30 -2.35 14.41 1.83
N ALA A 31 -3.03 14.54 2.97
CA ALA A 31 -3.83 15.71 3.27
C ALA A 31 -2.97 16.97 3.51
N THR A 32 -1.93 16.84 4.32
CA THR A 32 -1.15 17.99 4.80
C THR A 32 -0.10 18.49 3.80
N GLU A 33 0.52 17.59 3.03
CA GLU A 33 1.61 17.93 2.10
C GLU A 33 1.15 18.03 0.65
N TYR A 34 0.11 17.27 0.27
CA TYR A 34 -0.37 17.19 -1.12
C TYR A 34 -1.78 17.74 -1.33
N GLY A 35 -2.50 18.08 -0.25
CA GLY A 35 -3.89 18.53 -0.34
C GLY A 35 -4.84 17.48 -0.93
N LYS A 36 -4.51 16.19 -0.80
CA LYS A 36 -5.28 15.06 -1.34
C LYS A 36 -5.98 14.30 -0.23
N LYS A 37 -7.25 13.95 -0.45
CA LYS A 37 -8.01 13.09 0.46
C LYS A 37 -7.79 11.63 0.11
N LEU A 38 -7.31 10.87 1.08
CA LEU A 38 -7.17 9.43 1.03
C LEU A 38 -8.13 8.82 2.06
N ASP A 39 -9.10 8.01 1.62
CA ASP A 39 -10.18 7.48 2.46
C ASP A 39 -10.39 5.97 2.32
N TYR A 40 -9.36 5.26 1.84
CA TYR A 40 -9.32 3.81 1.66
C TYR A 40 -10.33 3.24 0.65
N THR A 41 -10.96 4.10 -0.15
CA THR A 41 -11.81 3.68 -1.27
C THR A 41 -10.98 3.38 -2.51
N ALA A 42 -11.53 2.60 -3.45
CA ALA A 42 -10.89 2.40 -4.75
C ALA A 42 -10.63 3.73 -5.49
N ALA A 43 -11.55 4.69 -5.41
CA ALA A 43 -11.41 6.02 -6.02
C ALA A 43 -10.21 6.82 -5.46
N SER A 44 -9.90 6.66 -4.18
CA SER A 44 -8.75 7.33 -3.56
C SER A 44 -7.39 6.80 -4.05
N VAL A 45 -7.34 5.66 -4.74
CA VAL A 45 -6.11 5.15 -5.35
C VAL A 45 -5.65 6.06 -6.49
N ASP A 46 -6.57 6.70 -7.23
CA ASP A 46 -6.21 7.68 -8.26
C ASP A 46 -5.50 8.90 -7.65
N ALA A 47 -5.97 9.34 -6.47
CA ALA A 47 -5.32 10.41 -5.72
C ALA A 47 -3.92 10.00 -5.26
N LEU A 48 -3.73 8.75 -4.80
CA LEU A 48 -2.41 8.22 -4.49
C LEU A 48 -1.50 8.19 -5.73
N ASP A 49 -1.97 7.68 -6.87
CA ASP A 49 -1.19 7.61 -8.11
C ASP A 49 -0.78 9.02 -8.58
N SER A 50 -1.64 10.02 -8.39
CA SER A 50 -1.33 11.43 -8.63
C SER A 50 -0.24 11.96 -7.69
N ILE A 51 -0.24 11.60 -6.40
CA ILE A 51 0.82 11.95 -5.46
C ILE A 51 2.15 11.35 -5.93
N LEU A 52 2.17 10.05 -6.25
CA LEU A 52 3.39 9.37 -6.67
C LEU A 52 3.93 9.88 -8.01
N SER A 53 3.07 10.42 -8.87
CA SER A 53 3.48 11.07 -10.13
C SER A 53 4.12 12.44 -9.92
N ALA A 54 3.76 13.14 -8.85
CA ALA A 54 4.30 14.45 -8.53
C ALA A 54 5.64 14.37 -7.77
N LEU A 55 6.00 13.19 -7.27
CA LEU A 55 7.29 12.98 -6.62
C LEU A 55 8.43 13.15 -7.65
N PRO A 56 9.50 13.89 -7.30
CA PRO A 56 10.74 13.82 -8.06
C PRO A 56 11.34 12.41 -7.95
N SER A 57 12.44 12.16 -8.65
CA SER A 57 13.21 10.92 -8.48
C SER A 57 13.46 10.66 -6.99
N VAL A 58 12.95 9.53 -6.49
CA VAL A 58 13.04 9.18 -5.07
C VAL A 58 14.47 8.74 -4.74
N PRO A 59 15.15 9.40 -3.78
CA PRO A 59 16.45 8.94 -3.31
C PRO A 59 16.35 7.56 -2.65
N GLU A 60 17.39 6.73 -2.78
CA GLU A 60 17.46 5.40 -2.17
C GLU A 60 17.17 5.43 -0.66
N ALA A 61 17.69 6.44 0.05
CA ALA A 61 17.49 6.63 1.49
C ALA A 61 16.03 6.94 1.90
N GLU A 62 15.18 7.35 0.95
CA GLU A 62 13.76 7.61 1.15
C GLU A 62 12.87 6.44 0.70
N LEU A 63 13.42 5.55 -0.12
CA LEU A 63 12.65 4.53 -0.84
C LEU A 63 11.96 3.56 0.12
N GLU A 64 12.64 3.09 1.16
CA GLU A 64 12.06 2.18 2.15
C GLU A 64 10.88 2.84 2.88
N TRP A 65 11.07 4.08 3.33
CA TRP A 65 10.06 4.84 4.05
C TRP A 65 8.82 5.08 3.19
N LEU A 66 9.00 5.61 1.98
CA LEU A 66 7.91 5.90 1.06
C LEU A 66 7.20 4.62 0.60
N THR A 67 7.95 3.52 0.43
CA THR A 67 7.36 2.20 0.12
C THR A 67 6.46 1.72 1.26
N LYS A 68 6.91 1.80 2.52
CA LYS A 68 6.09 1.41 3.68
C LYS A 68 4.89 2.34 3.84
N LEU A 69 5.08 3.65 3.73
CA LEU A 69 4.02 4.65 3.87
C LEU A 69 2.89 4.43 2.85
N TRP A 70 3.22 4.56 1.56
CA TRP A 70 2.24 4.48 0.48
C TRP A 70 1.77 3.05 0.21
N GLY A 71 2.65 2.06 0.40
CA GLY A 71 2.32 0.64 0.25
C GLY A 71 1.33 0.15 1.30
N SER A 72 1.47 0.60 2.55
CA SER A 72 0.52 0.21 3.61
C SER A 72 -0.86 0.80 3.34
N TYR A 73 -0.93 2.08 2.92
CA TYR A 73 -2.20 2.66 2.50
C TYR A 73 -2.83 1.89 1.34
N PHE A 74 -2.04 1.61 0.30
CA PHE A 74 -2.53 0.88 -0.86
C PHE A 74 -3.04 -0.52 -0.49
N GLY A 75 -2.37 -1.21 0.44
CA GLY A 75 -2.84 -2.48 0.97
C GLY A 75 -4.13 -2.37 1.78
N GLU A 76 -4.27 -1.34 2.62
CA GLU A 76 -5.49 -1.12 3.42
C GLU A 76 -6.75 -0.95 2.56
N VAL A 77 -6.63 -0.44 1.32
CA VAL A 77 -7.74 -0.40 0.35
C VAL A 77 -8.29 -1.80 0.07
N PHE A 78 -7.42 -2.79 -0.11
CA PHE A 78 -7.83 -4.18 -0.31
C PHE A 78 -8.24 -4.83 1.02
N ARG A 79 -7.44 -4.63 2.08
CA ARG A 79 -7.68 -5.26 3.38
C ARG A 79 -9.08 -4.96 3.91
N ARG A 80 -9.51 -3.69 3.80
CA ARG A 80 -10.82 -3.23 4.25
C ARG A 80 -11.95 -3.74 3.38
N ARG A 81 -11.76 -3.80 2.05
CA ARG A 81 -12.79 -4.28 1.13
C ARG A 81 -13.06 -5.77 1.26
N TYR A 82 -12.01 -6.57 1.45
CA TYR A 82 -12.10 -8.04 1.44
C TYR A 82 -11.91 -8.68 2.82
N SER A 83 -11.92 -7.88 3.90
CA SER A 83 -11.70 -8.33 5.27
C SER A 83 -10.44 -9.22 5.42
N ALA A 84 -9.37 -8.87 4.71
CA ALA A 84 -8.13 -9.63 4.69
C ALA A 84 -7.26 -9.35 5.93
N GLU A 85 -6.23 -10.16 6.13
CA GLU A 85 -5.22 -9.96 7.17
C GLU A 85 -3.84 -9.75 6.52
N TRP A 86 -3.01 -8.93 7.17
CA TRP A 86 -1.62 -8.78 6.76
C TRP A 86 -0.81 -10.00 7.21
N THR A 87 -0.11 -10.62 6.28
CA THR A 87 0.82 -11.72 6.55
C THR A 87 2.20 -11.42 5.98
N MET A 88 3.22 -12.15 6.45
CA MET A 88 4.52 -12.18 5.78
C MET A 88 4.53 -13.36 4.82
N SER A 89 4.74 -13.11 3.53
CA SER A 89 4.86 -14.16 2.52
C SER A 89 6.13 -13.96 1.69
N GLU A 90 6.79 -15.07 1.34
CA GLU A 90 7.86 -15.03 0.36
C GLU A 90 7.30 -14.59 -1.00
N TYR A 91 7.97 -13.62 -1.61
CA TYR A 91 7.65 -13.22 -2.98
C TYR A 91 8.30 -14.21 -3.96
N PRO A 92 7.59 -14.74 -4.95
CA PRO A 92 8.15 -15.68 -5.91
C PRO A 92 9.43 -15.15 -6.58
N GLY A 93 10.52 -15.90 -6.43
CA GLY A 93 11.84 -15.53 -6.97
C GLY A 93 12.64 -14.55 -6.09
N ALA A 94 12.11 -14.10 -4.95
CA ALA A 94 12.85 -13.37 -3.93
C ALA A 94 13.27 -14.31 -2.78
N LYS A 95 14.31 -13.92 -2.04
CA LYS A 95 14.80 -14.63 -0.84
C LYS A 95 14.31 -14.02 0.48
N PHE A 96 13.35 -13.11 0.42
CA PHE A 96 12.85 -12.40 1.59
C PHE A 96 11.33 -12.38 1.60
N ALA A 97 10.76 -12.42 2.80
CA ALA A 97 9.33 -12.28 3.03
C ALA A 97 8.94 -10.80 3.01
N VAL A 98 7.76 -10.52 2.48
CA VAL A 98 7.19 -9.17 2.39
C VAL A 98 5.76 -9.16 2.93
N PRO A 99 5.28 -8.01 3.47
CA PRO A 99 3.89 -7.86 3.84
C PRO A 99 2.97 -8.09 2.63
N THR A 100 2.01 -8.99 2.83
CA THR A 100 1.16 -9.56 1.79
C THR A 100 -0.27 -9.66 2.31
N LEU A 101 -1.25 -9.55 1.42
CA LEU A 101 -2.66 -9.84 1.73
C LEU A 101 -3.06 -11.10 0.97
N GLU A 102 -3.62 -12.08 1.68
CA GLU A 102 -4.21 -13.27 1.08
C GLU A 102 -5.73 -13.12 1.00
N ILE A 103 -6.28 -13.23 -0.21
CA ILE A 103 -7.69 -12.98 -0.50
C ILE A 103 -8.18 -14.07 -1.45
N GLY A 104 -9.02 -14.99 -0.96
CA GLY A 104 -9.60 -16.05 -1.78
C GLY A 104 -8.55 -16.89 -2.54
N GLY A 105 -7.41 -17.20 -1.90
CA GLY A 105 -6.29 -17.93 -2.51
C GLY A 105 -5.40 -17.10 -3.44
N SER A 106 -5.73 -15.82 -3.67
CA SER A 106 -4.87 -14.87 -4.38
C SER A 106 -4.00 -14.10 -3.39
N ARG A 107 -2.76 -13.77 -3.79
CA ARG A 107 -1.86 -12.92 -3.01
C ARG A 107 -1.70 -11.55 -3.65
N ILE A 108 -1.90 -10.51 -2.86
CA ILE A 108 -1.60 -9.13 -3.23
C ILE A 108 -0.36 -8.71 -2.47
N TYR A 109 0.59 -8.06 -3.16
CA TYR A 109 1.87 -7.58 -2.62
C TYR A 109 1.93 -6.03 -2.70
N PRO A 110 1.23 -5.30 -1.82
CA PRO A 110 1.02 -3.86 -1.99
C PRO A 110 2.32 -3.05 -1.96
N LEU A 111 3.22 -3.38 -1.02
CA LEU A 111 4.50 -2.66 -0.87
C LEU A 111 5.38 -2.86 -2.09
N LEU A 112 5.45 -4.06 -2.64
CA LEU A 112 6.23 -4.31 -3.85
C LEU A 112 5.67 -3.54 -5.06
N LYS A 113 4.34 -3.48 -5.19
CA LYS A 113 3.69 -2.73 -6.26
C LYS A 113 4.00 -1.23 -6.16
N VAL A 114 3.97 -0.67 -4.95
CA VAL A 114 4.36 0.73 -4.70
C VAL A 114 5.85 0.95 -4.93
N HIS A 115 6.72 0.07 -4.46
CA HIS A 115 8.16 0.15 -4.71
C HIS A 115 8.46 0.22 -6.21
N ARG A 116 7.82 -0.64 -7.01
CA ARG A 116 7.91 -0.60 -8.48
C ARG A 116 7.40 0.72 -9.05
N ARG A 117 6.28 1.24 -8.54
CA ARG A 117 5.77 2.56 -8.93
C ARG A 117 6.76 3.69 -8.67
N LEU A 118 7.46 3.67 -7.53
CA LEU A 118 8.46 4.67 -7.15
C LEU A 118 9.77 4.57 -7.95
N THR A 119 10.14 3.37 -8.40
CA THR A 119 11.45 3.10 -9.05
C THR A 119 11.38 3.02 -10.58
N ILE A 120 10.27 2.52 -11.12
CA ILE A 120 10.06 2.31 -12.57
C ILE A 120 9.18 3.43 -13.16
N GLY A 121 8.34 4.07 -12.34
CA GLY A 121 7.52 5.20 -12.74
C GLY A 121 6.12 4.81 -13.24
N ALA A 122 5.55 5.61 -14.13
CA ALA A 122 4.11 5.60 -14.45
C ALA A 122 3.58 4.33 -15.13
N SER A 123 4.45 3.52 -15.72
CA SER A 123 4.09 2.20 -16.25
C SER A 123 3.59 1.25 -15.16
N GLU A 124 3.95 1.51 -13.89
CA GLU A 124 3.56 0.72 -12.74
C GLU A 124 2.34 1.30 -12.01
N SER A 125 1.38 1.88 -12.72
CA SER A 125 0.16 2.48 -12.15
C SER A 125 -0.52 1.60 -11.09
N LEU A 126 -0.86 2.24 -9.97
CA LEU A 126 -1.59 1.64 -8.86
C LEU A 126 -3.08 1.56 -9.15
N ALA A 127 -3.66 2.58 -9.78
CA ALA A 127 -5.07 2.62 -10.15
C ALA A 127 -5.44 1.48 -11.10
N ASN A 128 -4.70 1.33 -12.20
CA ASN A 128 -4.92 0.26 -13.18
C ASN A 128 -4.77 -1.13 -12.53
N PHE A 129 -3.78 -1.28 -11.64
CA PHE A 129 -3.60 -2.53 -10.90
C PHE A 129 -4.76 -2.79 -9.94
N ALA A 130 -5.20 -1.79 -9.19
CA ALA A 130 -6.30 -1.92 -8.24
C ALA A 130 -7.60 -2.30 -8.93
N GLU A 131 -7.95 -1.64 -10.03
CA GLU A 131 -9.11 -1.98 -10.83
C GLU A 131 -9.05 -3.42 -11.35
N MET A 132 -7.93 -3.83 -11.95
CA MET A 132 -7.75 -5.18 -12.45
C MET A 132 -7.81 -6.23 -11.35
N ALA A 133 -7.13 -6.00 -10.23
CA ALA A 133 -7.09 -6.91 -9.10
C ALA A 133 -8.47 -7.05 -8.46
N GLN A 134 -9.18 -5.94 -8.24
CA GLN A 134 -10.53 -5.96 -7.66
C GLN A 134 -11.51 -6.71 -8.57
N LYS A 135 -11.50 -6.46 -9.89
CA LYS A 135 -12.35 -7.21 -10.84
C LYS A 135 -12.11 -8.72 -10.76
N ARG A 136 -10.85 -9.16 -10.62
CA ARG A 136 -10.51 -10.59 -10.51
C ARG A 136 -10.93 -11.19 -9.17
N LEU A 137 -10.72 -10.44 -8.08
CA LEU A 137 -11.08 -10.88 -6.73
C LEU A 137 -12.61 -10.95 -6.59
N ASP A 138 -13.35 -9.94 -7.04
CA ASP A 138 -14.82 -9.93 -7.00
C ASP A 138 -15.41 -11.10 -7.83
N ALA A 139 -14.78 -11.48 -8.94
CA ALA A 139 -15.20 -12.63 -9.75
C ALA A 139 -14.91 -13.99 -9.09
N SER A 140 -13.83 -14.10 -8.30
CA SER A 140 -13.38 -15.35 -7.67
C SER A 140 -13.90 -15.51 -6.24
N HIS A 141 -14.23 -14.40 -5.59
CA HIS A 141 -14.67 -14.29 -4.21
C HIS A 141 -15.69 -13.15 -4.11
N PRO A 142 -16.95 -13.39 -4.52
CA PRO A 142 -18.00 -12.39 -4.45
C PRO A 142 -18.16 -11.91 -3.00
N LEU A 143 -18.14 -10.60 -2.79
CA LEU A 143 -18.49 -10.02 -1.49
C LEU A 143 -19.91 -10.46 -1.14
N ALA A 144 -20.11 -11.04 0.04
CA ALA A 144 -21.44 -11.41 0.50
C ALA A 144 -22.32 -10.13 0.55
N ASN A 145 -23.46 -10.16 -0.15
CA ASN A 145 -24.47 -9.10 -0.13
C ASN A 145 -25.04 -8.88 1.27
#